data_AF-A0A2E1B9J3-F1
#
_entry.id   AF-A0A2E1B9J3-F1
#
_cell.length_a   1.000
_cell.length_b   1.000
_cell.length_c   1.000
_cell.angle_alpha   90.00
_cell.angle_beta   90.00
_cell.angle_gamma   90.00
#
_symmetry.space_group_name_H-M   'P 1'
#
loop_
_entity.id
_entity.type
_entity.pdbx_description
1 polymer ?
#
loop_
_entity_poly.entity_id
_entity_poly.type
_entity_poly.pdbx_seq_one_letter_code
_entity_poly.pdbx_strand_id
1 'polypeptide(L)'
;MTFEEWEFVVSERDFNPRVPDCGDYLRRHYELYTERYPDFAREGTSETQYELWRQYIQTDSAFDDLTTCMTLPYVMAMFRLAKEKLSDSDLIYCGRFSRNPETEGEVEFAALMERLQDAATRGSEAALLSFLITDDGEGMTPLNPDVLSYLRESLKDTRTAEEQRLFDDEFIFRHRAWNQDNLADQLSPERQRFVEQAVKDRNLASVLATTGPCGDTAWRDPEPE
;
A
#
# COMPACT_ATOMS: atom_id res chain seq x y z
N MET A 1 20.62 23.34 -4.96
CA MET A 1 19.21 22.96 -4.89
C MET A 1 19.17 21.51 -4.40
N THR A 2 18.60 21.23 -3.24
CA THR A 2 18.49 19.87 -2.68
C THR A 2 17.36 19.10 -3.37
N PHE A 3 17.33 17.78 -3.20
CA PHE A 3 16.26 16.93 -3.74
C PHE A 3 14.89 17.27 -3.11
N GLU A 4 14.87 17.71 -1.86
CA GLU A 4 13.65 18.17 -1.16
C GLU A 4 13.12 19.50 -1.70
N GLU A 5 13.97 20.35 -2.30
CA GLU A 5 13.51 21.56 -3.01
C GLU A 5 12.84 21.23 -4.37
N TRP A 6 12.86 19.95 -4.78
CA TRP A 6 12.41 19.44 -6.08
C TRP A 6 10.95 18.97 -6.08
N GLU A 7 10.43 18.46 -4.95
CA GLU A 7 8.99 18.17 -4.75
C GLU A 7 8.09 19.41 -4.95
N PHE A 8 8.64 20.60 -4.74
CA PHE A 8 7.89 21.88 -4.80
C PHE A 8 7.85 22.55 -6.17
N VAL A 9 8.48 22.00 -7.21
CA VAL A 9 8.58 22.66 -8.53
C VAL A 9 7.32 22.47 -9.38
N VAL A 10 6.56 21.40 -9.15
CA VAL A 10 5.26 21.17 -9.80
C VAL A 10 4.18 21.59 -8.82
N SER A 11 3.27 22.50 -9.21
CA SER A 11 2.30 23.02 -8.25
C SER A 11 1.44 21.88 -7.66
N GLU A 12 1.30 21.85 -6.34
CA GLU A 12 0.36 20.97 -5.60
C GLU A 12 -1.09 21.02 -6.17
N ARG A 13 -1.42 22.05 -6.97
CA ARG A 13 -2.73 22.18 -7.63
C ARG A 13 -3.04 21.08 -8.64
N ASP A 14 -2.03 20.39 -9.17
CA ASP A 14 -2.21 19.28 -10.11
C ASP A 14 -2.14 17.91 -9.41
N PHE A 15 -1.86 17.87 -8.10
CA PHE A 15 -1.88 16.64 -7.32
C PHE A 15 -3.34 16.19 -7.10
N ASN A 16 -3.71 15.07 -7.70
CA ASN A 16 -5.00 14.42 -7.46
C ASN A 16 -4.82 12.92 -7.28
N PRO A 17 -4.67 12.42 -6.05
CA PRO A 17 -4.34 11.03 -5.78
C PRO A 17 -5.52 10.08 -6.01
N ARG A 18 -6.65 10.60 -6.52
CA ARG A 18 -7.82 9.83 -6.95
C ARG A 18 -7.79 9.43 -8.43
N VAL A 19 -6.84 9.99 -9.19
CA VAL A 19 -6.65 9.68 -10.61
C VAL A 19 -5.36 8.86 -10.74
N PRO A 20 -5.31 7.82 -11.59
CA PRO A 20 -4.08 7.07 -11.85
C PRO A 20 -2.89 8.00 -12.12
N ASP A 21 -1.76 7.72 -11.47
CA ASP A 21 -0.51 8.51 -11.57
C ASP A 21 -0.68 10.01 -11.22
N CYS A 22 -1.72 10.35 -10.44
CA CYS A 22 -2.18 11.72 -10.19
C CYS A 22 -2.42 12.54 -11.47
N GLY A 23 -2.92 11.90 -12.54
CA GLY A 23 -3.07 12.52 -13.85
C GLY A 23 -1.71 12.68 -14.54
N ASP A 24 -1.32 13.92 -14.87
CA ASP A 24 -0.03 14.20 -15.49
C ASP A 24 1.10 14.42 -14.47
N TYR A 25 0.78 14.48 -13.18
CA TYR A 25 1.70 14.90 -12.13
C TYR A 25 2.95 14.01 -12.07
N LEU A 26 2.78 12.68 -12.03
CA LEU A 26 3.91 11.74 -12.00
C LEU A 26 4.74 11.81 -13.28
N ARG A 27 4.09 11.99 -14.43
CA ARG A 27 4.77 12.08 -15.73
C ARG A 27 5.61 13.35 -15.86
N ARG A 28 5.12 14.48 -15.36
CA ARG A 28 5.91 15.74 -15.32
C ARG A 28 7.14 15.62 -14.41
N HIS A 29 7.03 14.93 -13.29
CA HIS A 29 8.20 14.64 -12.43
C HIS A 29 9.22 13.76 -13.16
N TYR A 30 8.76 12.77 -13.92
CA TYR A 30 9.65 11.98 -14.76
C TYR A 30 10.36 12.82 -15.82
N GLU A 31 9.63 13.70 -16.53
CA GLU A 31 10.20 14.59 -17.54
C GLU A 31 11.31 15.48 -16.92
N LEU A 32 11.03 16.13 -15.80
CA LEU A 32 12.02 16.92 -15.06
C LEU A 32 13.23 16.07 -14.63
N TYR A 33 13.01 14.82 -14.24
CA TYR A 33 14.09 13.93 -13.78
C TYR A 33 15.02 13.61 -14.94
N THR A 34 14.47 13.29 -16.11
CA THR A 34 15.26 12.98 -17.31
C THR A 34 16.01 14.21 -17.86
N GLU A 35 15.44 15.42 -17.75
CA GLU A 35 16.15 16.67 -18.07
C GLU A 35 17.35 16.89 -17.15
N ARG A 36 17.21 16.57 -15.86
CA ARG A 36 18.27 16.74 -14.85
C ARG A 36 19.36 15.67 -14.93
N TYR A 37 18.99 14.45 -15.30
CA TYR A 37 19.84 13.27 -15.40
C TYR A 37 19.83 12.72 -16.83
N PRO A 38 20.40 13.44 -17.80
CA PRO A 38 20.33 13.06 -19.21
C PRO A 38 21.03 11.73 -19.52
N ASP A 39 21.97 11.31 -18.68
CA ASP A 39 22.64 10.01 -18.81
C ASP A 39 21.67 8.84 -18.55
N PHE A 40 20.70 9.00 -17.64
CA PHE A 40 19.65 8.00 -17.40
C PHE A 40 18.75 7.82 -18.63
N ALA A 41 18.48 8.92 -19.36
CA ALA A 41 17.64 8.93 -20.55
C ALA A 41 18.32 8.35 -21.81
N ARG A 42 19.61 7.97 -21.76
CA ARG A 42 20.35 7.53 -22.96
C ARG A 42 20.10 6.08 -23.38
N GLU A 43 19.67 5.22 -22.47
CA GLU A 43 19.59 3.77 -22.73
C GLU A 43 18.16 3.23 -22.53
N GLY A 44 17.67 2.48 -23.51
CA GLY A 44 16.32 1.90 -23.49
C GLY A 44 15.26 2.76 -24.18
N THR A 45 14.00 2.32 -24.07
CA THR A 45 12.85 3.10 -24.54
C THR A 45 12.35 4.01 -23.42
N SER A 46 11.65 5.09 -23.78
CA SER A 46 11.04 5.99 -22.81
C SER A 46 10.13 5.24 -21.80
N GLU A 47 9.42 4.22 -22.26
CA GLU A 47 8.55 3.41 -21.42
C GLU A 47 9.34 2.58 -20.40
N THR A 48 10.43 1.93 -20.83
CA THR A 48 11.29 1.16 -19.92
C THR A 48 11.97 2.05 -18.89
N GLN A 49 12.41 3.25 -19.30
CA GLN A 49 13.01 4.23 -18.41
C GLN A 49 12.00 4.78 -17.39
N TYR A 50 10.77 5.05 -17.83
CA TYR A 50 9.68 5.48 -16.93
C TYR A 50 9.39 4.42 -15.87
N GLU A 51 9.29 3.15 -16.28
CA GLU A 51 9.04 2.05 -15.35
C GLU A 51 10.19 1.86 -14.34
N LEU A 52 11.45 1.93 -14.80
CA LEU A 52 12.61 1.88 -13.91
C LEU A 52 12.63 3.04 -12.91
N TRP A 53 12.27 4.24 -13.36
CA TRP A 53 12.18 5.41 -12.49
C TRP A 53 11.05 5.26 -11.45
N ARG A 54 9.86 4.80 -11.86
CA ARG A 54 8.75 4.48 -10.94
C ARG A 54 9.16 3.49 -9.87
N GLN A 55 9.87 2.44 -10.26
CA GLN A 55 10.37 1.43 -9.32
C GLN A 55 11.41 1.98 -8.35
N TYR A 56 12.24 2.91 -8.79
CA TYR A 56 13.24 3.58 -7.95
C TYR A 56 12.58 4.46 -6.88
N ILE A 57 11.61 5.32 -7.26
CA ILE A 57 10.97 6.22 -6.28
C ILE A 57 10.19 5.45 -5.20
N GLN A 58 9.76 4.22 -5.45
CA GLN A 58 9.10 3.36 -4.45
C GLN A 58 10.06 2.80 -3.37
N THR A 59 11.37 3.01 -3.50
CA THR A 59 12.39 2.49 -2.56
C THR A 59 12.79 3.46 -1.45
N ASP A 60 12.30 4.71 -1.49
CA ASP A 60 12.74 5.79 -0.60
C ASP A 60 11.54 6.66 -0.19
N SER A 61 11.41 6.94 1.11
CA SER A 61 10.34 7.76 1.70
C SER A 61 10.44 9.24 1.31
N ALA A 62 11.57 9.68 0.75
CA ALA A 62 11.71 11.01 0.15
C ALA A 62 10.79 11.23 -1.07
N PHE A 63 10.07 10.20 -1.51
CA PHE A 63 9.14 10.24 -2.64
C PHE A 63 7.73 9.79 -2.27
N ASP A 64 7.35 9.89 -0.99
CA ASP A 64 6.06 9.38 -0.52
C ASP A 64 4.85 10.06 -1.21
N ASP A 65 4.96 11.34 -1.60
CA ASP A 65 3.90 12.01 -2.37
C ASP A 65 3.73 11.39 -3.78
N LEU A 66 4.84 11.14 -4.49
CA LEU A 66 4.81 10.46 -5.78
C LEU A 66 4.37 9.00 -5.65
N THR A 67 4.73 8.33 -4.55
CA THR A 67 4.32 6.96 -4.29
C THR A 67 2.83 6.88 -3.94
N THR A 68 2.29 7.86 -3.23
CA THR A 68 0.85 8.01 -3.00
C THR A 68 0.10 8.14 -4.32
N CYS A 69 0.62 8.93 -5.26
CA CYS A 69 0.05 9.08 -6.61
C CYS A 69 -0.03 7.78 -7.40
N MET A 70 0.88 6.84 -7.15
CA MET A 70 0.87 5.54 -7.81
C MET A 70 -0.05 4.55 -7.10
N THR A 71 -0.07 4.55 -5.78
CA THR A 71 -0.67 3.46 -4.99
C THR A 71 -2.11 3.71 -4.59
N LEU A 72 -2.49 4.95 -4.23
CA LEU A 72 -3.87 5.26 -3.81
C LEU A 72 -4.91 5.00 -4.92
N PRO A 73 -4.65 5.31 -6.21
CA PRO A 73 -5.58 4.96 -7.27
C PRO A 73 -5.87 3.46 -7.37
N TYR A 74 -4.92 2.59 -7.02
CA TYR A 74 -5.15 1.14 -6.99
C TYR A 74 -6.14 0.78 -5.88
N VAL A 75 -5.96 1.35 -4.68
CA VAL A 75 -6.89 1.16 -3.54
C VAL A 75 -8.30 1.61 -3.90
N MET A 76 -8.43 2.82 -4.47
CA MET A 76 -9.74 3.35 -4.86
C MET A 76 -10.41 2.51 -5.96
N ALA A 77 -9.63 2.04 -6.94
CA ALA A 77 -10.15 1.16 -7.99
C ALA A 77 -10.60 -0.18 -7.41
N MET A 78 -9.85 -0.76 -6.47
CA MET A 78 -10.24 -1.98 -5.77
C MET A 78 -11.54 -1.81 -4.99
N PHE A 79 -11.69 -0.74 -4.21
CA PHE A 79 -12.95 -0.47 -3.47
C PHE A 79 -14.15 -0.29 -4.41
N ARG A 80 -13.94 0.40 -5.53
CA ARG A 80 -15.00 0.54 -6.55
C ARG A 80 -15.37 -0.81 -7.16
N LEU A 81 -14.39 -1.64 -7.52
CA LEU A 81 -14.65 -2.98 -8.06
C LEU A 81 -15.39 -3.86 -7.05
N ALA A 82 -14.94 -3.84 -5.80
CA ALA A 82 -15.56 -4.55 -4.69
C ALA A 82 -17.05 -4.22 -4.59
N LYS A 83 -17.36 -2.91 -4.53
CA LYS A 83 -18.71 -2.40 -4.38
C LYS A 83 -19.61 -2.60 -5.61
N GLU A 84 -19.09 -2.37 -6.82
CA GLU A 84 -19.90 -2.29 -8.03
C GLU A 84 -20.03 -3.63 -8.76
N LYS A 85 -19.01 -4.50 -8.68
CA LYS A 85 -18.92 -5.71 -9.51
C LYS A 85 -18.72 -7.00 -8.71
N LEU A 86 -18.20 -6.91 -7.50
CA LEU A 86 -17.76 -8.08 -6.72
C LEU A 86 -18.52 -8.23 -5.39
N SER A 87 -19.64 -7.54 -5.22
CA SER A 87 -20.45 -7.61 -3.98
C SER A 87 -20.92 -9.03 -3.63
N ASP A 88 -21.10 -9.87 -4.64
CA ASP A 88 -21.50 -11.29 -4.50
C ASP A 88 -20.32 -12.26 -4.66
N SER A 89 -19.09 -11.76 -4.81
CA SER A 89 -17.89 -12.58 -4.92
C SER A 89 -17.48 -13.10 -3.54
N ASP A 90 -17.08 -14.37 -3.48
CA ASP A 90 -16.44 -14.99 -2.31
C ASP A 90 -14.90 -14.93 -2.37
N LEU A 91 -14.34 -14.21 -3.35
CA LEU A 91 -12.90 -13.96 -3.41
C LEU A 91 -12.50 -13.03 -2.28
N ILE A 92 -11.56 -13.49 -1.44
CA ILE A 92 -11.06 -12.75 -0.29
C ILE A 92 -9.53 -12.67 -0.41
N TYR A 93 -8.97 -11.51 -0.07
CA TYR A 93 -7.53 -11.33 0.05
C TYR A 93 -7.13 -11.02 1.50
N CYS A 94 -6.25 -11.83 2.07
CA CYS A 94 -5.79 -11.68 3.46
C CYS A 94 -4.26 -11.58 3.58
N GLY A 95 -3.57 -11.21 2.50
CA GLY A 95 -2.13 -11.44 2.28
C GLY A 95 -1.87 -12.48 1.19
N ARG A 96 -2.89 -13.29 0.89
CA ARG A 96 -3.03 -14.19 -0.26
C ARG A 96 -4.50 -14.26 -0.64
N PHE A 97 -4.78 -14.59 -1.89
CA PHE A 97 -6.15 -14.86 -2.31
C PHE A 97 -6.65 -16.20 -1.73
N SER A 98 -7.91 -16.22 -1.31
CA SER A 98 -8.60 -17.41 -0.78
C SER A 98 -8.73 -18.52 -1.84
N ARG A 99 -8.80 -18.12 -3.10
CA ARG A 99 -8.84 -18.98 -4.29
C ARG A 99 -8.26 -18.22 -5.49
N ASN A 100 -8.13 -18.89 -6.63
CA ASN A 100 -7.75 -18.19 -7.86
C ASN A 100 -8.90 -17.27 -8.33
N PRO A 101 -8.58 -16.08 -8.89
CA PRO A 101 -9.54 -15.24 -9.60
C PRO A 101 -10.16 -15.96 -10.80
N GLU A 102 -11.48 -15.89 -10.96
CA GLU A 102 -12.21 -16.60 -12.03
C GLU A 102 -12.96 -15.64 -12.96
N THR A 103 -13.45 -14.51 -12.43
CA THR A 103 -14.16 -13.50 -13.22
C THR A 103 -13.23 -12.38 -13.69
N GLU A 104 -13.63 -11.64 -14.72
CA GLU A 104 -12.86 -10.47 -15.20
C GLU A 104 -12.64 -9.43 -14.09
N GLY A 105 -13.66 -9.18 -13.26
CA GLY A 105 -13.55 -8.24 -12.14
C GLY A 105 -12.60 -8.76 -11.05
N GLU A 106 -12.59 -10.06 -10.78
CA GLU A 106 -11.66 -10.68 -9.83
C GLU A 106 -10.22 -10.64 -10.35
N VAL A 107 -10.00 -10.87 -11.65
CA VAL A 107 -8.68 -10.76 -12.28
C VAL A 107 -8.18 -9.31 -12.23
N GLU A 108 -9.05 -8.34 -12.50
CA GLU A 108 -8.74 -6.91 -12.38
C GLU A 108 -8.37 -6.54 -10.94
N PHE A 109 -9.17 -6.98 -9.96
CA PHE A 109 -8.90 -6.79 -8.54
C PHE A 109 -7.56 -7.40 -8.12
N ALA A 110 -7.29 -8.63 -8.56
CA ALA A 110 -6.05 -9.33 -8.24
C ALA A 110 -4.82 -8.61 -8.80
N ALA A 111 -4.89 -8.15 -10.05
CA ALA A 111 -3.81 -7.39 -10.67
C ALA A 111 -3.54 -6.05 -9.95
N LEU A 112 -4.57 -5.37 -9.45
CA LEU A 112 -4.42 -4.14 -8.66
C LEU A 112 -3.76 -4.42 -7.30
N MET A 113 -4.19 -5.48 -6.62
CA MET A 113 -3.60 -5.90 -5.35
C MET A 113 -2.13 -6.30 -5.53
N GLU A 114 -1.79 -7.07 -6.57
CA GLU A 114 -0.41 -7.45 -6.87
C GLU A 114 0.48 -6.23 -7.08
N ARG A 115 0.02 -5.21 -7.82
CA ARG A 115 0.77 -3.95 -8.00
C ARG A 115 0.97 -3.20 -6.69
N LEU A 116 -0.05 -3.19 -5.84
CA LEU A 116 0.04 -2.55 -4.52
C LEU A 116 1.01 -3.30 -3.61
N GLN A 117 0.95 -4.63 -3.59
CA GLN A 117 1.90 -5.48 -2.87
C GLN A 117 3.32 -5.24 -3.34
N ASP A 118 3.57 -5.25 -4.65
CA ASP A 118 4.90 -5.01 -5.23
C ASP A 118 5.45 -3.65 -4.80
N ALA A 119 4.64 -2.60 -4.83
CA ALA A 119 5.04 -1.28 -4.33
C ALA A 119 5.35 -1.31 -2.82
N ALA A 120 4.50 -1.96 -2.02
CA ALA A 120 4.68 -2.05 -0.56
C ALA A 120 5.92 -2.88 -0.18
N THR A 121 6.27 -3.91 -0.95
CA THR A 121 7.47 -4.73 -0.69
C THR A 121 8.78 -3.97 -0.91
N ARG A 122 8.75 -2.83 -1.62
CA ARG A 122 9.91 -1.94 -1.81
C ARG A 122 10.16 -1.03 -0.61
N GLY A 123 9.20 -0.93 0.32
CA GLY A 123 9.39 -0.33 1.63
C GLY A 123 9.13 1.16 1.75
N SER A 124 8.52 1.83 0.76
CA SER A 124 7.98 3.20 0.93
C SER A 124 6.84 3.21 1.95
N GLU A 125 6.85 4.21 2.83
CA GLU A 125 5.80 4.41 3.83
C GLU A 125 4.44 4.66 3.18
N ALA A 126 4.38 5.46 2.11
CA ALA A 126 3.15 5.69 1.36
C ALA A 126 2.57 4.41 0.76
N ALA A 127 3.42 3.51 0.23
CA ALA A 127 2.94 2.24 -0.30
C ALA A 127 2.45 1.29 0.80
N LEU A 128 3.15 1.25 1.94
CA LEU A 128 2.73 0.49 3.12
C LEU A 128 1.41 1.04 3.68
N LEU A 129 1.22 2.36 3.71
CA LEU A 129 -0.02 3.01 4.11
C LEU A 129 -1.16 2.65 3.16
N SER A 130 -0.96 2.80 1.85
CA SER A 130 -1.97 2.42 0.85
C SER A 130 -2.36 0.95 1.01
N PHE A 131 -1.39 0.07 1.29
CA PHE A 131 -1.68 -1.33 1.55
C PHE A 131 -2.43 -1.54 2.87
N LEU A 132 -2.04 -0.87 3.96
CA LEU A 132 -2.75 -0.92 5.23
C LEU A 132 -4.21 -0.51 5.05
N ILE A 133 -4.49 0.62 4.39
CA ILE A 133 -5.84 1.15 4.16
C ILE A 133 -6.76 0.16 3.45
N THR A 134 -6.21 -0.81 2.71
CA THR A 134 -7.06 -1.86 2.11
C THR A 134 -7.73 -2.76 3.14
N ASP A 135 -7.28 -2.85 4.39
CA ASP A 135 -7.90 -3.77 5.35
C ASP A 135 -9.40 -3.53 5.48
N ASP A 136 -10.14 -4.63 5.33
CA ASP A 136 -11.59 -4.70 5.37
C ASP A 136 -12.31 -3.79 4.35
N GLY A 137 -11.60 -3.39 3.29
CA GLY A 137 -12.14 -2.64 2.16
C GLY A 137 -13.33 -3.34 1.51
N GLU A 138 -14.54 -2.88 1.82
CA GLU A 138 -15.81 -3.45 1.35
C GLU A 138 -15.89 -4.98 1.63
N GLY A 139 -15.25 -5.46 2.71
CA GLY A 139 -15.24 -6.86 3.13
C GLY A 139 -14.36 -7.83 2.30
N MET A 140 -13.71 -7.37 1.24
CA MET A 140 -12.91 -8.23 0.35
C MET A 140 -11.47 -8.45 0.85
N THR A 141 -10.98 -7.57 1.72
CA THR A 141 -9.56 -7.51 2.12
C THR A 141 -9.32 -7.59 3.64
N PRO A 142 -9.91 -8.54 4.37
CA PRO A 142 -9.59 -8.76 5.79
C PRO A 142 -8.16 -9.33 5.92
N LEU A 143 -7.17 -8.46 6.08
CA LEU A 143 -5.76 -8.82 6.15
C LEU A 143 -5.49 -9.75 7.36
N ASN A 144 -4.58 -10.71 7.18
CA ASN A 144 -4.18 -11.61 8.26
C ASN A 144 -3.48 -10.80 9.38
N PRO A 145 -3.62 -11.21 10.66
CA PRO A 145 -2.94 -10.56 11.77
C PRO A 145 -1.42 -10.39 11.61
N ASP A 146 -0.72 -11.31 10.93
CA ASP A 146 0.71 -11.15 10.64
C ASP A 146 0.98 -9.94 9.74
N VAL A 147 0.16 -9.79 8.69
CA VAL A 147 0.28 -8.70 7.71
C VAL A 147 -0.10 -7.38 8.37
N LEU A 148 -1.21 -7.35 9.12
CA LEU A 148 -1.61 -6.16 9.87
C LEU A 148 -0.56 -5.74 10.88
N SER A 149 0.00 -6.68 11.65
CA SER A 149 1.04 -6.39 12.63
C SER A 149 2.31 -5.88 11.96
N TYR A 150 2.71 -6.48 10.84
CA TYR A 150 3.85 -5.98 10.05
C TYR A 150 3.60 -4.55 9.57
N LEU A 151 2.45 -4.28 8.95
CA LEU A 151 2.14 -2.96 8.39
C LEU A 151 2.04 -1.90 9.50
N ARG A 152 1.35 -2.21 10.60
CA ARG A 152 1.24 -1.33 11.77
C ARG A 152 2.62 -0.98 12.31
N GLU A 153 3.43 -1.97 12.65
CA GLU A 153 4.75 -1.73 13.24
C GLU A 153 5.75 -1.11 12.25
N SER A 154 5.59 -1.33 10.94
CA SER A 154 6.43 -0.67 9.92
C SER A 154 6.11 0.82 9.74
N LEU A 155 4.86 1.22 10.02
CA LEU A 155 4.39 2.61 9.90
C LEU A 155 4.43 3.34 11.24
N LYS A 156 4.54 2.61 12.36
CA LYS A 156 4.58 3.21 13.69
C LYS A 156 5.77 4.16 13.81
N ASP A 157 5.51 5.32 14.42
CA ASP A 157 6.50 6.38 14.66
C ASP A 157 7.13 6.96 13.37
N THR A 158 6.49 6.77 12.20
CA THR A 158 6.92 7.44 10.96
C THR A 158 6.17 8.76 10.75
N ARG A 159 6.79 9.67 9.96
CA ARG A 159 6.17 10.95 9.60
C ARG A 159 4.81 10.75 8.94
N THR A 160 4.70 9.78 8.02
CA THR A 160 3.45 9.45 7.34
C THR A 160 2.34 9.08 8.33
N ALA A 161 2.64 8.27 9.35
CA ALA A 161 1.64 7.87 10.33
C ALA A 161 1.20 9.00 11.26
N GLU A 162 2.12 9.90 11.63
CA GLU A 162 1.84 11.08 12.43
C GLU A 162 0.95 12.08 11.68
N GLU A 163 1.31 12.41 10.43
CA GLU A 163 0.56 13.34 9.58
C GLU A 163 -0.88 12.84 9.28
N GLN A 164 -1.03 11.53 9.08
CA GLN A 164 -2.33 10.91 8.82
C GLN A 164 -3.09 10.49 10.10
N ARG A 165 -2.50 10.69 11.28
CA ARG A 165 -3.07 10.31 12.59
C ARG A 165 -3.56 8.85 12.61
N LEU A 166 -2.78 7.93 12.04
CA LEU A 166 -3.22 6.54 11.82
C LEU A 166 -3.53 5.78 13.11
N PHE A 167 -2.72 6.02 14.14
CA PHE A 167 -2.75 5.31 15.42
C PHE A 167 -3.21 6.22 16.57
N ASP A 168 -3.94 7.29 16.26
CA ASP A 168 -4.50 8.22 17.23
C ASP A 168 -5.87 7.71 17.74
N ASP A 169 -5.97 7.52 19.06
CA ASP A 169 -7.14 6.98 19.77
C ASP A 169 -8.41 7.84 19.61
N GLU A 170 -8.27 9.09 19.16
CA GLU A 170 -9.38 10.03 18.95
C GLU A 170 -9.73 10.25 17.47
N PHE A 171 -9.13 9.50 16.54
CA PHE A 171 -9.32 9.70 15.10
C PHE A 171 -10.20 8.62 14.44
N ILE A 172 -10.61 8.86 13.19
CA ILE A 172 -11.57 8.00 12.45
C ILE A 172 -11.08 6.55 12.28
N PHE A 173 -9.77 6.32 12.39
CA PHE A 173 -9.18 4.99 12.25
C PHE A 173 -9.19 4.17 13.55
N ARG A 174 -9.60 4.73 14.69
CA ARG A 174 -9.57 4.05 15.99
C ARG A 174 -10.23 2.66 15.95
N HIS A 175 -11.33 2.52 15.20
CA HIS A 175 -12.09 1.27 15.12
C HIS A 175 -11.49 0.21 14.19
N ARG A 176 -10.46 0.57 13.41
CA ARG A 176 -9.83 -0.34 12.44
C ARG A 176 -9.10 -1.47 13.17
N ALA A 177 -9.14 -2.67 12.59
CA ALA A 177 -8.53 -3.86 13.19
C ALA A 177 -7.04 -3.69 13.52
N TRP A 178 -6.30 -2.92 12.71
CA TRP A 178 -4.90 -2.60 12.97
C TRP A 178 -4.67 -1.72 14.21
N ASN A 179 -5.69 -1.02 14.72
CA ASN A 179 -5.64 -0.18 15.92
C ASN A 179 -6.13 -0.89 17.18
N GLN A 180 -6.67 -2.11 17.05
CA GLN A 180 -7.21 -2.83 18.19
C GLN A 180 -6.09 -3.34 19.12
N ASP A 181 -6.32 -3.27 20.43
CA ASP A 181 -5.37 -3.71 21.45
C ASP A 181 -5.12 -5.23 21.39
N ASN A 182 -6.13 -5.98 20.95
CA ASN A 182 -6.08 -7.44 20.87
C ASN A 182 -5.36 -7.96 19.61
N LEU A 183 -4.86 -7.10 18.71
CA LEU A 183 -4.17 -7.53 17.50
C LEU A 183 -2.93 -8.37 17.81
N ALA A 184 -2.13 -7.93 18.79
CA ALA A 184 -0.93 -8.65 19.23
C ALA A 184 -1.28 -10.04 19.81
N ASP A 185 -2.43 -10.14 20.49
CA ASP A 185 -2.90 -11.40 21.08
C ASP A 185 -3.35 -12.43 20.03
N GLN A 186 -3.54 -12.01 18.76
CA GLN A 186 -3.85 -12.93 17.66
C GLN A 186 -2.61 -13.69 17.17
N LEU A 187 -1.41 -13.27 17.60
CA LEU A 187 -0.15 -13.90 17.21
C LEU A 187 0.37 -14.78 18.32
N SER A 188 0.83 -15.98 17.95
CA SER A 188 1.65 -16.76 18.88
C SER A 188 2.96 -16.03 19.17
N PRO A 189 3.62 -16.27 20.32
CA PRO A 189 4.92 -15.64 20.62
C PRO A 189 6.00 -15.89 19.57
N GLU A 190 5.91 -16.98 18.82
CA GLU A 190 6.81 -17.28 17.70
C GLU A 190 6.51 -16.40 16.48
N ARG A 191 5.23 -16.30 16.08
CA ARG A 191 4.80 -15.43 14.96
C ARG A 191 5.07 -13.97 15.26
N GLN A 192 4.83 -13.51 16.48
CA GLN A 192 5.14 -12.14 16.89
C GLN A 192 6.62 -11.81 16.69
N ARG A 193 7.53 -12.65 17.20
CA ARG A 193 8.98 -12.45 17.00
C ARG A 193 9.39 -12.49 15.54
N PHE A 194 8.76 -13.36 14.75
CA PHE A 194 9.00 -13.42 13.31
C PHE A 194 8.60 -12.10 12.63
N VAL A 195 7.41 -11.58 12.92
CA VAL A 195 6.93 -10.29 12.37
C VAL A 195 7.84 -9.15 12.82
N GLU A 196 8.19 -9.06 14.11
CA GLU A 196 9.11 -8.04 14.64
C GLU A 196 10.48 -8.07 13.95
N GLN A 197 10.99 -9.26 13.62
CA GLN A 197 12.24 -9.40 12.87
C GLN A 197 12.07 -8.98 11.41
N ALA A 198 10.96 -9.37 10.77
CA ALA A 198 10.67 -8.97 9.39
C ALA A 198 10.54 -7.44 9.26
N VAL A 199 9.96 -6.75 10.25
CA VAL A 199 9.89 -5.28 10.29
C VAL A 199 11.29 -4.67 10.33
N LYS A 200 12.17 -5.18 11.20
CA LYS A 200 13.58 -4.73 11.27
C LYS A 200 14.33 -4.94 9.96
N ASP A 201 14.06 -6.05 9.29
CA ASP A 201 14.68 -6.40 8.00
C ASP A 201 13.97 -5.77 6.79
N ARG A 202 12.89 -4.99 7.01
CA ARG A 202 12.01 -4.40 5.98
C ARG A 202 11.54 -5.42 4.95
N ASN A 203 11.17 -6.62 5.40
CA ASN A 203 10.93 -7.77 4.55
C ASN A 203 9.45 -8.22 4.54
N LEU A 204 8.58 -7.37 3.98
CA LEU A 204 7.16 -7.70 3.79
C LEU A 204 6.96 -8.98 2.98
N ALA A 205 7.82 -9.24 1.99
CA ALA A 205 7.74 -10.44 1.15
C ALA A 205 7.82 -11.72 1.99
N SER A 206 8.68 -11.76 3.01
CA SER A 206 8.77 -12.90 3.93
C SER A 206 7.48 -13.11 4.71
N VAL A 207 6.86 -12.04 5.20
CA VAL A 207 5.57 -12.10 5.91
C VAL A 207 4.49 -12.67 5.00
N LEU A 208 4.31 -12.12 3.80
CA LEU A 208 3.35 -12.64 2.81
C LEU A 208 3.62 -14.10 2.44
N ALA A 209 4.89 -14.52 2.39
CA ALA A 209 5.32 -15.89 2.11
C ALA A 209 5.11 -16.88 3.27
N THR A 210 4.88 -16.41 4.49
CA THR A 210 4.59 -17.25 5.67
C THR A 210 3.17 -17.08 6.19
N THR A 211 2.44 -16.04 5.75
CA THR A 211 1.04 -15.83 6.10
C THR A 211 0.24 -17.11 5.80
N GLY A 212 -0.45 -17.61 6.83
CA GLY A 212 -1.35 -18.74 6.71
C GLY A 212 -2.56 -18.45 5.80
N PRO A 213 -3.52 -19.38 5.70
CA PRO A 213 -4.80 -19.09 5.05
C PRO A 213 -5.47 -17.89 5.71
N CYS A 214 -6.48 -17.32 5.05
CA CYS A 214 -7.32 -16.26 5.64
C CYS A 214 -7.86 -16.77 6.96
N GLY A 215 -7.38 -16.15 8.04
CA GLY A 215 -7.60 -16.62 9.41
C GLY A 215 -9.00 -16.32 9.87
N ASP A 216 -9.28 -16.67 11.13
CA ASP A 216 -10.50 -16.21 11.79
C ASP A 216 -10.50 -14.68 11.87
N THR A 217 -11.58 -14.05 11.39
CA THR A 217 -11.81 -12.61 11.44
C THR A 217 -12.74 -12.22 12.59
N ALA A 218 -13.25 -13.18 13.37
CA ALA A 218 -14.22 -12.95 14.44
C ALA A 218 -13.70 -12.13 15.64
N TRP A 219 -12.38 -11.93 15.74
CA TRP A 219 -11.76 -11.05 16.74
C TRP A 219 -11.83 -9.58 16.37
N ARG A 220 -12.17 -9.26 15.11
CA ARG A 220 -12.36 -7.89 14.64
C ARG A 220 -13.67 -7.37 15.23
N ASP A 221 -13.62 -6.17 15.80
CA ASP A 221 -14.85 -5.49 16.20
C ASP A 221 -15.72 -5.25 14.97
N PRO A 222 -17.06 -5.38 15.08
CA PRO A 222 -17.94 -4.99 13.99
C PRO A 222 -17.70 -3.52 13.64
N GLU A 223 -17.60 -3.21 12.35
CA GLU A 223 -17.48 -1.82 11.91
C GLU A 223 -18.68 -1.02 12.48
N PRO A 224 -18.45 0.16 13.07
CA PRO A 224 -19.54 1.01 13.50
C PRO A 224 -20.36 1.46 12.30
N GLU A 225 -21.69 1.34 12.39
CA GLU A 225 -22.68 1.79 11.38
C GLU A 225 -22.57 3.28 11.04
#